data_AF-A0A537M2U2-F1
#
_entry.id   AF-A0A537M2U2-F1
#
_cell.length_a   1.000
_cell.length_b   1.000
_cell.length_c   1.000
_cell.angle_alpha   90.00
_cell.angle_beta   90.00
_cell.angle_gamma   90.00
#
_symmetry.space_group_name_H-M   'P 1'
#
loop_
_entity.id
_entity.type
_entity.pdbx_description
1 polymer ?
#
loop_
_entity_poly.entity_id
_entity_poly.type
_entity_poly.pdbx_seq_one_letter_code
_entity_poly.pdbx_strand_id
1 'polypeptide(L)'
;MTRRSAGVPRNDLLELAIAAARSGGAILRERYGRPGRITMKPGGAGPVSDADLASEAAILARLRETSLPILSEESGGARSGRRWTTSLS
;
A
#
# COMPACT_ATOMS: atom_id res chain seq x y z
N MET A 1 1.52 -19.77 -29.66
CA MET A 1 2.25 -20.07 -28.40
C MET A 1 1.91 -19.02 -27.34
N THR A 2 0.82 -19.22 -26.61
CA THR A 2 0.47 -18.37 -25.45
C THR A 2 1.17 -18.93 -24.24
N ARG A 3 2.25 -18.28 -23.80
CA ARG A 3 2.87 -18.56 -22.50
C ARG A 3 1.81 -18.22 -21.45
N ARG A 4 1.15 -19.22 -20.87
CA ARG A 4 0.38 -19.04 -19.64
C ARG A 4 1.40 -18.64 -18.58
N SER A 5 1.41 -17.36 -18.20
CA SER A 5 2.14 -16.93 -17.02
C SER A 5 1.63 -17.77 -15.86
N ALA A 6 2.49 -18.61 -15.29
CA ALA A 6 2.18 -19.26 -14.02
C ALA A 6 1.85 -18.13 -13.03
N GLY A 7 0.60 -18.06 -12.58
CA GLY A 7 0.19 -17.02 -11.64
C GLY A 7 1.02 -17.14 -10.36
N VAL A 8 1.37 -16.01 -9.75
CA VAL A 8 2.03 -16.01 -8.44
C VAL A 8 1.15 -16.82 -7.46
N PRO A 9 1.71 -17.85 -6.78
CA PRO A 9 1.00 -18.62 -5.79
C PRO A 9 0.37 -17.73 -4.71
N ARG A 10 -0.80 -18.12 -4.22
CA ARG A 10 -1.52 -17.34 -3.19
C ARG A 10 -0.68 -17.16 -1.92
N ASN A 11 0.13 -18.15 -1.56
CA ASN A 11 0.98 -18.10 -0.37
C ASN A 11 2.05 -17.01 -0.50
N ASP A 12 2.70 -16.91 -1.66
CA ASP A 12 3.74 -15.89 -1.91
C ASP A 12 3.15 -14.48 -1.90
N LEU A 13 1.92 -14.32 -2.41
CA LEU A 13 1.19 -13.06 -2.31
C LEU A 13 0.87 -12.73 -0.83
N LEU A 14 0.39 -13.71 -0.04
CA LEU A 14 0.09 -13.48 1.37
C LEU A 14 1.34 -13.05 2.15
N GLU A 15 2.46 -13.74 1.97
CA GLU A 15 3.73 -13.38 2.62
C GLU A 15 4.20 -11.98 2.22
N LEU A 16 4.05 -11.61 0.94
CA LEU A 16 4.34 -10.26 0.49
C LEU A 16 3.41 -9.22 1.14
N ALA A 17 2.12 -9.52 1.26
CA ALA A 17 1.17 -8.64 1.92
C ALA A 17 1.52 -8.42 3.39
N ILE A 18 1.91 -9.48 4.10
CA ILE A 18 2.37 -9.42 5.49
C ILE A 18 3.64 -8.57 5.60
N ALA A 19 4.62 -8.78 4.71
CA ALA A 19 5.86 -7.99 4.69
C ALA A 19 5.60 -6.50 4.41
N ALA A 20 4.69 -6.21 3.47
CA ALA A 20 4.26 -4.85 3.15
C ALA A 20 3.59 -4.17 4.35
N ALA A 21 2.62 -4.84 4.99
CA ALA A 21 1.93 -4.34 6.17
C ALA A 21 2.89 -4.09 7.34
N ARG A 22 3.84 -5.00 7.58
CA ARG A 22 4.87 -4.82 8.61
C ARG A 22 5.77 -3.62 8.33
N SER A 23 6.11 -3.37 7.07
CA SER A 23 6.94 -2.23 6.68
C SER A 23 6.25 -0.90 6.97
N GLY A 24 4.98 -0.75 6.58
CA GLY A 24 4.19 0.45 6.90
C GLY A 24 3.95 0.61 8.39
N GLY A 25 3.56 -0.48 9.07
CA GLY A 25 3.30 -0.47 10.52
C GLY A 25 4.52 -0.11 11.37
N ALA A 26 5.73 -0.48 10.94
CA ALA A 26 6.96 -0.09 11.63
C ALA A 26 7.15 1.45 11.64
N ILE A 27 6.86 2.11 10.51
CA ILE A 27 6.93 3.58 10.39
C ILE A 27 5.89 4.25 11.26
N LEU A 28 4.64 3.77 11.22
CA LEU A 28 3.57 4.32 12.06
C LEU A 28 3.89 4.17 13.55
N ARG A 29 4.46 3.02 13.96
CA ARG A 29 4.87 2.79 15.34
C ARG A 29 5.99 3.74 15.77
N GLU A 30 6.98 3.97 14.91
CA GLU A 30 8.09 4.90 15.18
C GLU A 30 7.61 6.34 15.32
N ARG A 31 6.63 6.74 14.50
CA ARG A 31 6.10 8.11 14.45
C ARG A 31 4.86 8.33 15.33
N TYR A 32 4.48 7.35 16.14
CA TYR A 32 3.31 7.44 16.99
C TYR A 32 3.41 8.65 17.94
N GLY A 33 2.36 9.48 17.97
CA GLY A 33 2.35 10.75 18.73
C GLY A 33 3.18 11.89 18.12
N ARG A 34 3.86 11.65 16.99
CA ARG A 34 4.65 12.64 16.23
C ARG A 34 4.40 12.47 14.72
N PRO A 35 3.15 12.66 14.25
CA PRO A 35 2.76 12.32 12.88
C PRO A 35 3.37 13.23 11.79
N GLY A 36 4.05 14.31 12.19
CA GLY A 36 4.57 15.32 11.28
C GLY A 36 3.49 16.32 10.88
N ARG A 37 3.61 16.89 9.67
CA ARG A 37 2.60 17.79 9.12
C ARG A 37 1.31 17.02 8.85
N ILE A 38 0.18 17.63 9.21
CA ILE A 38 -1.16 17.15 8.90
C ILE A 38 -1.77 18.07 7.84
N THR A 39 -2.35 17.48 6.81
CA THR A 39 -3.08 18.18 5.73
C THR A 39 -4.47 17.61 5.58
N MET A 40 -5.45 18.42 5.19
CA MET A 40 -6.80 17.96 4.94
C MET A 40 -6.95 17.56 3.48
N LYS A 41 -7.44 16.34 3.22
CA LYS A 41 -7.72 15.90 1.86
C LYS A 41 -8.88 16.70 1.25
N PRO A 42 -8.84 16.99 -0.06
CA PRO A 42 -9.94 17.65 -0.76
C PRO A 42 -11.26 16.89 -0.60
N GLY A 43 -12.38 17.61 -0.67
CA GLY A 43 -13.71 16.98 -0.62
C GLY A 43 -14.09 16.38 0.73
N GLY A 44 -13.38 16.72 1.81
CA GLY A 44 -13.72 16.26 3.15
C GLY A 44 -13.31 14.82 3.45
N ALA A 45 -12.38 14.24 2.68
CA ALA A 45 -11.91 12.86 2.86
C ALA A 45 -10.99 12.65 4.09
N GLY A 46 -11.00 13.58 5.05
CA GLY A 46 -10.26 13.47 6.32
C GLY A 46 -8.84 14.03 6.29
N PRO A 47 -8.16 14.04 7.45
CA PRO A 47 -6.75 14.42 7.56
C PRO A 47 -5.82 13.34 7.00
N VAL A 48 -4.64 13.74 6.56
CA VAL A 48 -3.50 12.86 6.22
C VAL A 48 -2.22 13.49 6.73
N SER A 49 -1.36 12.68 7.33
CA SER A 49 -0.09 13.10 7.92
C SER A 49 1.14 12.64 7.12
N ASP A 50 2.29 13.23 7.41
CA ASP A 50 3.58 12.77 6.88
C ASP A 50 3.89 11.32 7.28
N ALA A 51 3.39 10.86 8.44
CA ALA A 51 3.51 9.47 8.85
C ALA A 51 2.67 8.53 7.99
N ASP A 52 1.45 8.93 7.62
CA ASP A 52 0.56 8.15 6.75
C ASP A 52 1.17 8.02 5.36
N LEU A 53 1.65 9.14 4.78
CA LEU A 53 2.32 9.16 3.48
C LEU A 53 3.59 8.29 3.47
N ALA A 54 4.39 8.34 4.54
CA ALA A 54 5.60 7.52 4.65
C ALA A 54 5.27 6.02 4.81
N SER A 55 4.25 5.68 5.60
CA SER A 55 3.74 4.32 5.74
C SER A 55 3.28 3.76 4.40
N GLU A 56 2.49 4.54 3.64
CA GLU A 56 2.01 4.13 2.34
C GLU A 56 3.16 3.92 1.35
N ALA A 57 4.12 4.85 1.30
CA ALA A 57 5.28 4.72 0.42
C ALA A 57 6.04 3.42 0.66
N ALA A 58 6.19 3.00 1.92
CA ALA A 58 6.84 1.74 2.28
C ALA A 58 6.03 0.50 1.86
N ILE A 59 4.70 0.53 2.02
CA ILE A 59 3.80 -0.54 1.56
C ILE A 59 3.90 -0.66 0.04
N LEU A 60 3.77 0.45 -0.70
CA LEU A 60 3.81 0.49 -2.16
C LEU A 60 5.16 0.00 -2.70
N ALA A 61 6.27 0.34 -2.04
CA ALA A 61 7.60 -0.14 -2.43
C ALA A 61 7.70 -1.67 -2.42
N ARG A 62 7.09 -2.34 -1.43
CA ARG A 62 7.02 -3.81 -1.35
C ARG A 62 6.08 -4.39 -2.41
N LEU A 63 4.87 -3.84 -2.54
CA LEU A 63 3.87 -4.40 -3.47
C LEU A 63 4.31 -4.29 -4.94
N ARG A 64 5.12 -3.27 -5.28
CA ARG A 64 5.74 -3.09 -6.60
C ARG A 64 6.75 -4.17 -6.98
N GLU A 65 7.14 -5.05 -6.06
CA GLU A 65 7.93 -6.26 -6.38
C GLU A 65 7.11 -7.26 -7.20
N THR A 66 5.79 -7.09 -7.28
CA THR A 66 4.91 -7.85 -8.18
C THR A 66 4.49 -7.02 -9.40
N SER A 67 4.14 -7.70 -10.49
CA SER A 67 3.53 -7.08 -11.67
C SER A 67 2.01 -6.87 -11.56
N LEU A 68 1.43 -7.08 -10.36
CA LEU A 68 0.00 -6.91 -10.15
C LEU A 68 -0.33 -5.40 -10.07
N PRO A 69 -1.46 -4.97 -10.67
CA PRO A 69 -1.97 -3.61 -10.47
C PRO A 69 -2.16 -3.29 -8.99
N ILE A 70 -1.94 -2.03 -8.61
CA ILE A 70 -2.18 -1.51 -7.27
C ILE A 70 -3.28 -0.46 -7.33
N LEU A 71 -4.24 -0.55 -6.41
CA LEU A 71 -5.23 0.48 -6.11
C LEU A 71 -4.98 0.95 -4.67
N SER A 72 -4.43 2.15 -4.51
CA SER A 72 -4.12 2.73 -3.21
C SER A 72 -5.17 3.77 -2.81
N GLU A 73 -5.47 3.83 -1.50
CA GLU A 73 -6.41 4.79 -0.93
C GLU A 73 -5.96 6.24 -1.12
N GLU A 74 -4.67 6.54 -0.96
CA GLU A 74 -4.15 7.92 -1.08
C GLU A 74 -3.72 8.28 -2.50
N SER A 75 -3.24 7.30 -3.27
CA SER A 75 -2.60 7.51 -4.58
C SER A 75 -3.48 7.06 -5.75
N GLY A 76 -4.63 6.44 -5.51
CA GLY A 76 -5.49 5.87 -6.55
C GLY A 76 -4.88 4.65 -7.25
N GLY A 77 -5.32 4.33 -8.47
CA GLY A 77 -4.71 3.26 -9.28
C GLY A 77 -5.63 2.52 -10.25
N ALA A 78 -5.08 1.48 -10.89
CA ALA A 78 -5.75 0.72 -11.95
C ALA A 78 -6.73 -0.33 -11.38
N ARG A 79 -7.94 -0.35 -11.94
CA ARG A 79 -9.05 -1.21 -11.51
C ARG A 79 -9.30 -2.35 -12.50
N SER A 80 -8.41 -3.35 -12.57
CA SER A 80 -8.69 -4.57 -13.35
C SER A 80 -8.00 -5.82 -12.78
N GLY A 81 -8.61 -6.98 -13.02
CA GLY A 81 -8.02 -8.29 -12.71
C GLY A 81 -7.68 -8.54 -11.24
N ARG A 82 -6.73 -9.45 -11.00
CA ARG A 82 -6.10 -9.67 -9.70
C ARG A 82 -5.21 -8.48 -9.38
N ARG A 83 -5.43 -7.84 -8.23
CA ARG A 83 -4.74 -6.59 -7.85
C ARG A 83 -4.49 -6.51 -6.35
N TRP A 84 -3.63 -5.60 -5.96
CA TRP A 84 -3.48 -5.13 -4.59
C TRP A 84 -4.44 -3.98 -4.31
N THR A 85 -5.01 -3.97 -3.11
CA THR A 85 -5.72 -2.81 -2.56
C THR A 85 -5.04 -2.44 -1.25
N THR A 86 -4.65 -1.17 -1.08
CA THR A 86 -4.16 -0.65 0.20
C THR A 86 -5.18 0.32 0.76
N SER A 87 -5.40 0.25 2.07
CA SER A 87 -6.24 1.17 2.82
C SER A 87 -5.50 1.54 4.10
N LEU A 88 -5.43 2.83 4.40
CA LEU A 88 -4.78 3.41 5.57
C LEU A 88 -5.80 4.34 6.22
N SER A 89 -6.13 4.08 7.48
CA SER A 89 -7.10 4.84 8.27
C SER A 89 -6.45 5.44 9.50
#